data_AF-A0A2G6Q2R3-F1
#
_entry.id   AF-A0A2G6Q2R3-F1
#
_cell.length_a   1.000
_cell.length_b   1.000
_cell.length_c   1.000
_cell.angle_alpha   90.00
_cell.angle_beta   90.00
_cell.angle_gamma   90.00
#
_symmetry.space_group_name_H-M   'P 1'
#
loop_
_entity.id
_entity.type
_entity.pdbx_description
1 polymer ?
#
loop_
_entity_poly.entity_id
_entity_poly.type
_entity_poly.pdbx_seq_one_letter_code
_entity_poly.pdbx_strand_id
1 'polypeptide(L)'
;MKRIWIVTLGIAALLAAAASPYFYKIHTIRSVMKENIHIMETYIEAMKRASDPEAMASATHQYAADIRAFGGALKKVKSQYPQLTDPNHPPYFLKGVTAEYEEKVKLLTIASGKTRRFSENPIIAEANEDLIQAWIDTR
;
A
#
# COMPACT_ATOMS: atom_id res chain seq x y z
N MET A 1 1.39 26.49 4.07
CA MET A 1 0.90 25.18 4.55
C MET A 1 0.25 24.43 3.40
N LYS A 2 0.93 23.44 2.78
CA LYS A 2 0.32 22.56 1.76
C LYS A 2 -0.18 21.29 2.46
N ARG A 3 -1.43 20.89 2.22
CA ARG A 3 -2.05 19.72 2.87
C ARG A 3 -1.59 18.43 2.17
N ILE A 4 -0.79 17.60 2.84
CA ILE A 4 -0.36 16.30 2.29
C ILE A 4 -1.47 15.27 2.47
N TRP A 5 -2.36 15.17 1.48
CA TRP A 5 -3.35 14.10 1.35
C TRP A 5 -2.91 13.13 0.24
N ILE A 6 -1.91 12.28 0.50
CA ILE A 6 -1.34 11.36 -0.49
C ILE A 6 -1.10 9.97 0.11
N VAL A 7 -2.18 9.21 0.35
CA VAL A 7 -2.13 7.75 0.57
C VAL A 7 -3.33 7.04 -0.10
N THR A 8 -4.49 7.69 -0.16
CA THR A 8 -5.72 7.13 -0.76
C THR A 8 -5.97 7.63 -2.19
N LEU A 9 -5.68 6.78 -3.19
CA LEU A 9 -6.36 6.65 -4.50
C LEU A 9 -5.64 5.59 -5.36
N GLY A 10 -6.36 4.72 -6.09
CA GLY A 10 -5.74 3.96 -7.21
C GLY A 10 -6.33 2.63 -7.71
N ILE A 11 -7.16 1.87 -6.96
CA ILE A 11 -7.38 0.41 -7.24
C ILE A 11 -8.86 -0.04 -7.42
N ALA A 12 -9.86 0.82 -7.23
CA ALA A 12 -11.19 0.39 -6.74
C ALA A 12 -12.35 0.11 -7.75
N ALA A 13 -12.15 -0.15 -9.07
CA ALA A 13 -13.20 0.20 -10.07
C ALA A 13 -13.74 -0.84 -11.14
N LEU A 14 -13.36 -2.12 -11.17
CA LEU A 14 -13.85 -3.20 -12.11
C LEU A 14 -15.15 -3.98 -11.81
N LEU A 15 -16.16 -3.95 -12.70
CA LEU A 15 -16.98 -5.11 -13.14
C LEU A 15 -17.18 -5.06 -14.68
N ALA A 16 -16.95 -6.08 -15.52
CA ALA A 16 -16.47 -7.48 -15.40
C ALA A 16 -15.52 -7.80 -16.61
N ALA A 17 -15.30 -8.99 -17.22
CA ALA A 17 -15.83 -10.36 -17.15
C ALA A 17 -14.77 -11.40 -17.67
N ALA A 18 -15.09 -12.70 -17.64
CA ALA A 18 -14.20 -13.83 -17.98
C ALA A 18 -14.16 -14.17 -19.50
N ALA A 19 -13.29 -15.03 -20.05
CA ALA A 19 -12.38 -16.04 -19.48
C ALA A 19 -11.12 -16.29 -20.37
N SER A 20 -10.36 -17.36 -20.10
CA SER A 20 -9.19 -17.85 -20.89
C SER A 20 -7.94 -16.93 -20.89
N PRO A 21 -6.75 -17.41 -21.30
CA PRO A 21 -5.51 -17.65 -20.51
C PRO A 21 -5.20 -16.87 -19.20
N TYR A 22 -6.19 -16.26 -18.54
CA TYR A 22 -5.99 -15.39 -17.38
C TYR A 22 -5.42 -16.08 -16.14
N PHE A 23 -5.44 -17.41 -16.00
CA PHE A 23 -5.14 -18.07 -14.72
C PHE A 23 -3.72 -17.78 -14.16
N TYR A 24 -2.69 -17.75 -15.00
CA TYR A 24 -1.35 -17.32 -14.57
C TYR A 24 -1.28 -15.82 -14.27
N LYS A 25 -1.97 -14.98 -15.07
CA LYS A 25 -2.08 -13.53 -14.84
C LYS A 25 -2.72 -13.24 -13.48
N ILE A 26 -3.81 -13.95 -13.17
CA ILE A 26 -4.53 -13.94 -11.90
C ILE A 26 -3.60 -14.29 -10.75
N HIS A 27 -2.82 -15.37 -10.87
CA HIS A 27 -1.94 -15.81 -9.79
C HIS A 27 -0.85 -14.77 -9.47
N THR A 28 -0.15 -14.24 -10.48
CA THR A 28 0.89 -13.22 -10.28
C THR A 28 0.34 -11.96 -9.62
N ILE A 29 -0.78 -11.42 -10.14
CA ILE A 29 -1.35 -10.18 -9.59
C ILE A 29 -1.93 -10.43 -8.19
N ARG A 30 -2.55 -11.59 -7.94
CA ARG A 30 -3.05 -11.97 -6.62
C ARG A 30 -1.92 -12.15 -5.60
N SER A 31 -0.78 -12.67 -6.01
CA SER A 31 0.42 -12.77 -5.15
C SER A 31 0.91 -11.40 -4.74
N VAL A 32 1.12 -10.49 -5.70
CA VAL A 32 1.59 -9.11 -5.46
C VAL A 32 0.57 -8.29 -4.64
N MET A 33 -0.73 -8.51 -4.82
CA MET A 33 -1.75 -7.91 -3.96
C MET A 33 -1.73 -8.47 -2.53
N LYS A 34 -1.50 -9.78 -2.34
CA LYS A 34 -1.37 -10.40 -1.01
C LYS A 34 -0.09 -9.99 -0.29
N GLU A 35 1.00 -9.83 -1.02
CA GLU A 35 2.27 -9.29 -0.52
C GLU A 35 2.08 -7.87 0.02
N ASN A 36 1.43 -6.99 -0.74
CA ASN A 36 1.06 -5.65 -0.27
C ASN A 36 0.12 -5.67 0.96
N ILE A 37 -0.88 -6.57 0.97
CA ILE A 37 -1.75 -6.80 2.14
C ILE A 37 -0.92 -7.17 3.38
N HIS A 38 0.03 -8.09 3.24
CA HIS A 38 0.89 -8.52 4.35
C HIS A 38 1.84 -7.40 4.84
N ILE A 39 2.39 -6.60 3.93
CA ILE A 39 3.22 -5.43 4.24
C ILE A 39 2.40 -4.38 5.00
N MET A 40 1.14 -4.13 4.59
CA MET A 40 0.20 -3.28 5.36
C MET A 40 -0.12 -3.87 6.74
N GLU A 41 -0.40 -5.17 6.84
CA GLU A 41 -0.70 -5.83 8.13
C GLU A 41 0.47 -5.72 9.12
N THR A 42 1.69 -5.96 8.66
CA THR A 42 2.91 -5.87 9.49
C THR A 42 3.08 -4.46 10.07
N TYR A 43 2.91 -3.43 9.24
CA TYR A 43 2.91 -2.03 9.72
C TYR A 43 1.76 -1.73 10.68
N ILE A 44 0.54 -2.18 10.39
CA ILE A 44 -0.65 -1.98 11.25
C ILE A 44 -0.41 -2.60 12.63
N GLU A 45 0.16 -3.80 12.70
CA GLU A 45 0.48 -4.48 13.97
C GLU A 45 1.63 -3.82 14.73
N ALA A 46 2.68 -3.37 14.05
CA ALA A 46 3.76 -2.59 14.66
C ALA A 46 3.22 -1.26 15.24
N MET A 47 2.42 -0.53 14.45
CA MET A 47 1.81 0.74 14.87
C MET A 47 0.75 0.58 15.97
N LYS A 48 0.06 -0.56 16.08
CA LYS A 48 -0.78 -0.86 17.25
C LYS A 48 0.08 -0.92 18.52
N ARG A 49 1.18 -1.67 18.48
CA ARG A 49 2.08 -1.94 19.63
C ARG A 49 2.92 -0.73 20.06
N ALA A 50 3.37 0.10 19.12
CA ALA A 50 4.24 1.25 19.39
C ALA A 50 3.62 2.24 20.39
N SER A 51 4.25 2.44 21.55
CA SER A 51 3.82 3.37 22.61
C SER A 51 4.17 4.83 22.31
N ASP A 52 5.33 5.02 21.70
CA ASP A 52 6.18 6.22 21.70
C ASP A 52 6.58 6.64 20.27
N PRO A 53 7.15 7.85 20.08
CA PRO A 53 7.59 8.31 18.76
C PRO A 53 8.62 7.41 18.10
N GLU A 54 9.59 6.89 18.87
CA GLU A 54 10.72 6.11 18.39
C GLU A 54 10.26 4.76 17.80
N ALA A 55 9.36 4.04 18.49
CA ALA A 55 8.76 2.81 17.97
C ALA A 55 7.84 3.06 16.76
N MET A 56 7.18 4.22 16.69
CA MET A 56 6.36 4.59 15.51
C MET A 56 7.23 4.96 14.30
N ALA A 57 8.35 5.65 14.51
CA ALA A 57 9.33 5.94 13.47
C ALA A 57 9.97 4.64 12.95
N SER A 58 10.42 3.76 13.84
CA SER A 58 10.96 2.43 13.50
C SER A 58 9.98 1.59 12.66
N ALA A 59 8.71 1.52 13.07
CA ALA A 59 7.67 0.85 12.28
C ALA A 59 7.46 1.47 10.89
N THR A 60 7.56 2.80 10.79
CA THR A 60 7.37 3.55 9.54
C THR A 60 8.56 3.39 8.58
N HIS A 61 9.80 3.36 9.09
CA HIS A 61 11.00 3.03 8.31
C HIS A 61 10.99 1.58 7.81
N GLN A 62 10.56 0.62 8.62
CA GLN A 62 10.42 -0.77 8.16
C GLN A 62 9.42 -0.85 7.00
N TYR A 63 8.26 -0.21 7.14
CA TYR A 63 7.26 -0.13 6.07
C TYR A 63 7.80 0.57 4.81
N ALA A 64 8.63 1.61 4.95
CA ALA A 64 9.32 2.25 3.83
C ALA A 64 10.30 1.29 3.12
N ALA A 65 11.06 0.49 3.88
CA ALA A 65 11.95 -0.53 3.32
C ALA A 65 11.17 -1.65 2.60
N ASP A 66 10.08 -2.14 3.20
CA ASP A 66 9.20 -3.15 2.61
C ASP A 66 8.58 -2.66 1.30
N ILE A 67 8.11 -1.40 1.26
CA ILE A 67 7.58 -0.76 0.03
C ILE A 67 8.65 -0.62 -1.05
N ARG A 68 9.91 -0.33 -0.72
CA ARG A 68 11.01 -0.30 -1.70
C ARG A 68 11.30 -1.69 -2.28
N ALA A 69 11.35 -2.73 -1.44
CA ALA A 69 11.52 -4.11 -1.89
C ALA A 69 10.38 -4.55 -2.82
N PHE A 70 9.14 -4.26 -2.41
CA PHE A 70 7.92 -4.53 -3.18
C PHE A 70 7.84 -3.75 -4.51
N GLY A 71 8.46 -2.57 -4.58
CA GLY A 71 8.43 -1.67 -5.75
C GLY A 71 8.83 -2.34 -7.07
N GLY A 72 9.78 -3.27 -7.04
CA GLY A 72 10.18 -4.04 -8.23
C GLY A 72 9.08 -4.97 -8.76
N ALA A 73 8.39 -5.67 -7.87
CA ALA A 73 7.25 -6.53 -8.21
C ALA A 73 6.06 -5.69 -8.70
N LEU A 74 5.78 -4.56 -8.04
CA LEU A 74 4.72 -3.63 -8.43
C LEU A 74 4.97 -3.02 -9.83
N LYS A 75 6.18 -2.56 -10.13
CA LYS A 75 6.53 -2.03 -11.47
C LYS A 75 6.40 -3.10 -12.57
N LYS A 76 6.85 -4.33 -12.30
CA LYS A 76 6.68 -5.47 -13.21
C LYS A 76 5.19 -5.77 -13.49
N VAL A 77 4.34 -5.74 -12.46
CA VAL A 77 2.89 -5.94 -12.60
C VAL A 77 2.22 -4.79 -13.35
N LYS A 78 2.52 -3.53 -13.04
CA LYS A 78 2.03 -2.36 -13.80
C LYS A 78 2.37 -2.46 -15.29
N SER A 79 3.61 -2.81 -15.63
CA SER A 79 4.10 -2.94 -17.01
C SER A 79 3.47 -4.12 -17.75
N GLN A 80 3.27 -5.26 -17.10
CA GLN A 80 2.65 -6.44 -17.72
C GLN A 80 1.12 -6.33 -17.86
N TYR A 81 0.48 -5.48 -17.04
CA TYR A 81 -0.97 -5.36 -16.94
C TYR A 81 -1.41 -3.89 -16.81
N PRO A 82 -1.17 -3.04 -17.83
CA PRO A 82 -1.49 -1.61 -17.76
C PRO A 82 -2.99 -1.34 -17.50
N GLN A 83 -3.88 -2.26 -17.83
CA GLN A 83 -5.31 -2.19 -17.49
C GLN A 83 -5.59 -2.19 -15.97
N LEU A 84 -4.64 -2.57 -15.11
CA LEU A 84 -4.73 -2.35 -13.65
C LEU A 84 -4.71 -0.86 -13.28
N THR A 85 -4.26 0.02 -14.18
CA THR A 85 -4.11 1.46 -13.94
C THR A 85 -5.14 2.33 -14.67
N ASP A 86 -5.92 1.77 -15.60
CA ASP A 86 -7.10 2.45 -16.13
C ASP A 86 -8.19 2.43 -15.05
N PRO A 87 -8.64 3.58 -14.51
CA PRO A 87 -9.65 3.62 -13.45
C PRO A 87 -11.06 3.29 -13.94
N ASN A 88 -11.29 3.17 -15.26
CA ASN A 88 -12.54 2.71 -15.82
C ASN A 88 -12.57 1.18 -15.98
N HIS A 89 -11.40 0.51 -15.96
CA HIS A 89 -11.26 -0.93 -16.24
C HIS A 89 -10.40 -1.83 -15.29
N PRO A 90 -10.40 -1.69 -13.94
CA PRO A 90 -10.01 -2.63 -12.87
C PRO A 90 -10.14 -4.19 -12.95
N PRO A 91 -9.29 -5.00 -13.60
CA PRO A 91 -9.52 -6.44 -13.90
C PRO A 91 -10.37 -7.33 -12.95
N TYR A 92 -11.42 -7.95 -13.50
CA TYR A 92 -12.54 -8.61 -12.81
C TYR A 92 -12.18 -9.69 -11.77
N PHE A 93 -11.02 -10.33 -11.91
CA PHE A 93 -10.57 -11.48 -11.10
C PHE A 93 -9.98 -11.09 -9.74
N LEU A 94 -9.88 -9.78 -9.46
CA LEU A 94 -9.48 -9.22 -8.17
C LEU A 94 -10.64 -9.19 -7.15
N LYS A 95 -11.88 -9.40 -7.60
CA LYS A 95 -13.09 -9.37 -6.77
C LYS A 95 -12.95 -10.32 -5.57
N GLY A 96 -12.91 -9.77 -4.36
CA GLY A 96 -12.60 -10.48 -3.11
C GLY A 96 -11.30 -9.95 -2.48
N VAL A 97 -10.19 -9.99 -3.22
CA VAL A 97 -8.91 -9.38 -2.80
C VAL A 97 -9.06 -7.86 -2.67
N THR A 98 -9.94 -7.24 -3.48
CA THR A 98 -10.29 -5.82 -3.35
C THR A 98 -10.89 -5.48 -1.98
N ALA A 99 -11.77 -6.31 -1.41
CA ALA A 99 -12.41 -6.03 -0.13
C ALA A 99 -11.42 -6.11 1.04
N GLU A 100 -10.59 -7.16 1.04
CA GLU A 100 -9.48 -7.35 1.99
C GLU A 100 -8.48 -6.17 1.90
N TYR A 101 -8.11 -5.77 0.68
CA TYR A 101 -7.23 -4.63 0.42
C TYR A 101 -7.83 -3.29 0.89
N GLU A 102 -9.10 -3.03 0.61
CA GLU A 102 -9.80 -1.83 1.07
C GLU A 102 -9.90 -1.76 2.60
N GLU A 103 -10.12 -2.90 3.27
CA GLU A 103 -10.09 -2.98 4.73
C GLU A 103 -8.69 -2.64 5.26
N LYS A 104 -7.63 -3.24 4.69
CA LYS A 104 -6.25 -2.91 5.08
C LYS A 104 -5.91 -1.45 4.83
N VAL A 105 -6.35 -0.83 3.74
CA VAL A 105 -6.15 0.61 3.47
C VAL A 105 -6.87 1.49 4.50
N LYS A 106 -8.08 1.11 4.95
CA LYS A 106 -8.80 1.82 6.03
C LYS A 106 -8.04 1.68 7.36
N LEU A 107 -7.58 0.47 7.70
CA LEU A 107 -6.80 0.21 8.92
C LEU A 107 -5.41 0.88 8.90
N LEU A 108 -4.73 0.89 7.75
CA LEU A 108 -3.49 1.62 7.50
C LEU A 108 -3.66 3.12 7.75
N THR A 109 -4.73 3.71 7.21
CA THR A 109 -5.07 5.13 7.42
C THR A 109 -5.28 5.47 8.90
N ILE A 110 -5.87 4.54 9.67
CA ILE A 110 -6.05 4.68 11.13
C ILE A 110 -4.69 4.52 11.85
N ALA A 111 -3.88 3.53 11.47
CA ALA A 111 -2.58 3.24 12.05
C ALA A 111 -1.59 4.41 11.86
N SER A 112 -1.41 4.89 10.62
CA SER A 112 -0.61 6.10 10.35
C SER A 112 -1.22 7.34 10.99
N GLY A 113 -2.54 7.38 11.21
CA GLY A 113 -3.21 8.43 11.97
C GLY A 113 -2.69 8.60 13.41
N LYS A 114 -2.07 7.57 14.00
CA LYS A 114 -1.50 7.59 15.36
C LYS A 114 -0.31 8.55 15.48
N THR A 115 0.46 8.78 14.42
CA THR A 115 1.62 9.69 14.43
C THR A 115 1.24 11.17 14.51
N ARG A 116 -0.02 11.53 14.20
CA ARG A 116 -0.50 12.93 14.17
C ARG A 116 -0.31 13.69 15.50
N ARG A 117 -0.35 12.98 16.63
CA ARG A 117 -0.10 13.57 17.96
C ARG A 117 1.38 13.94 18.21
N PHE A 118 2.26 13.55 17.29
CA PHE A 118 3.70 13.76 17.28
C PHE A 118 4.15 14.42 15.97
N SER A 119 3.28 15.17 15.27
CA SER A 119 3.59 15.76 13.95
C SER A 119 4.72 16.79 13.96
N GLU A 120 5.13 17.27 15.15
CA GLU A 120 6.25 18.19 15.37
C GLU A 120 7.51 17.47 15.86
N ASN A 121 7.46 16.16 16.09
CA ASN A 121 8.64 15.36 16.44
C ASN A 121 9.48 15.09 15.17
N PRO A 122 10.79 15.42 15.16
CA PRO A 122 11.61 15.32 13.95
C PRO A 122 11.83 13.87 13.48
N ILE A 123 11.89 12.90 14.41
CA ILE A 123 12.07 11.47 14.07
C ILE A 123 10.81 10.95 13.37
N ILE A 124 9.64 11.43 13.77
CA ILE A 124 8.37 11.15 13.07
C ILE A 124 8.32 11.83 11.70
N ALA A 125 8.82 13.07 11.58
CA ALA A 125 8.89 13.75 10.29
C ALA A 125 9.80 12.98 9.30
N GLU A 126 11.03 12.66 9.71
CA GLU A 126 12.01 11.90 8.93
C GLU A 126 11.44 10.55 8.44
N ALA A 127 10.82 9.78 9.33
CA ALA A 127 10.24 8.49 8.96
C ALA A 127 9.04 8.61 7.98
N ASN A 128 8.25 9.68 8.07
CA ASN A 128 7.19 9.95 7.09
C ASN A 128 7.76 10.41 5.74
N GLU A 129 8.85 11.19 5.72
CA GLU A 129 9.53 11.60 4.49
C GLU A 129 10.20 10.39 3.79
N ASP A 130 10.83 9.50 4.55
CA ASP A 130 11.38 8.24 4.06
C ASP A 130 10.30 7.35 3.41
N LEU A 131 9.14 7.22 4.06
CA LEU A 131 7.99 6.49 3.50
C LEU A 131 7.41 7.16 2.25
N ILE A 132 7.34 8.50 2.20
CA ILE A 132 6.91 9.22 1.00
C ILE A 132 7.89 8.97 -0.16
N GLN A 133 9.20 9.00 0.10
CA GLN A 133 10.21 8.72 -0.92
C GLN A 133 10.14 7.26 -1.39
N ALA A 134 10.00 6.29 -0.48
CA ALA A 134 9.78 4.89 -0.83
C ALA A 134 8.59 4.71 -1.80
N TRP A 135 7.46 5.37 -1.54
CA TRP A 135 6.32 5.34 -2.46
C TRP A 135 6.59 6.02 -3.80
N ILE A 136 7.39 7.08 -3.86
CA ILE A 136 7.86 7.70 -5.12
C ILE A 136 8.75 6.71 -5.89
N ASP A 137 9.68 6.04 -5.21
CA ASP A 137 10.59 5.04 -5.80
C ASP A 137 9.81 3.89 -6.48
N THR A 138 8.61 3.55 -5.98
CA THR A 138 7.73 2.52 -6.58
C THR A 138 6.90 2.96 -7.80
N ARG A 139 6.91 4.25 -8.18
CA ARG A 139 6.08 4.77 -9.28
C ARG A 139 6.55 4.29 -10.64
#